data_AF-A0A350AD79-F1
#
_entry.id   AF-A0A350AD79-F1
#
_cell.length_a   1.000
_cell.length_b   1.000
_cell.length_c   1.000
_cell.angle_alpha   90.00
_cell.angle_beta   90.00
_cell.angle_gamma   90.00
#
_symmetry.space_group_name_H-M   'P 1'
#
loop_
_entity.id
_entity.type
_entity.pdbx_description
1 polymer ?
#
loop_
_entity_poly.entity_id
_entity_poly.type
_entity_poly.pdbx_seq_one_letter_code
_entity_poly.pdbx_strand_id
1 'polypeptide(L)'
;RKPGIGPLHGFRMGEKGVQHGRGAPNAAQIDEYIRAGGFHVSHIPDEAAYFKPWNRAYQDWAVKLGLYDKPDPYLIQLWVEPLRRFQLAAEGKGPAQPPEHLRAQIHHTLDPLPLWYAPFLDDAIDPAEYPIHALTQRPMAM
;
A
#
# COMPACT_ATOMS: atom_id res chain seq x y z
N ARG A 1 -7.77 4.63 15.77
CA ARG A 1 -7.96 3.26 16.30
C ARG A 1 -9.46 2.95 16.26
N LYS A 2 -9.89 1.80 15.73
CA LYS A 2 -11.32 1.42 15.66
C LYS A 2 -11.87 1.04 17.03
N PRO A 3 -13.15 1.33 17.33
CA PRO A 3 -13.81 0.83 18.54
C PRO A 3 -13.71 -0.70 18.66
N GLY A 4 -13.30 -1.16 19.84
CA GLY A 4 -13.14 -2.58 20.15
C GLY A 4 -11.79 -3.19 19.75
N ILE A 5 -10.86 -2.40 19.19
CA ILE A 5 -9.51 -2.88 18.83
C ILE A 5 -8.46 -2.19 19.70
N GLY A 6 -7.93 -2.94 20.66
CA GLY A 6 -6.91 -2.50 21.60
C GLY A 6 -5.48 -2.85 21.14
N PRO A 7 -4.44 -2.38 21.85
CA PRO A 7 -3.05 -2.78 21.60
C PRO A 7 -2.81 -4.28 21.80
N LEU A 8 -3.60 -4.92 22.67
CA LEU A 8 -3.58 -6.35 22.91
C LEU A 8 -4.79 -7.02 22.24
N HIS A 9 -4.54 -7.74 21.16
CA HIS A 9 -5.54 -8.36 20.29
C HIS A 9 -5.96 -9.76 20.73
N GLY A 10 -5.13 -10.48 21.49
CA GLY A 10 -5.22 -11.94 21.62
C GLY A 10 -6.32 -12.49 22.52
N PHE A 11 -6.77 -11.77 23.54
CA PHE A 11 -7.74 -12.32 24.51
C PHE A 11 -8.81 -11.27 24.82
N ARG A 12 -9.64 -10.93 23.82
CA ARG A 12 -10.74 -9.97 23.94
C ARG A 12 -12.02 -10.67 24.38
N MET A 13 -12.97 -9.93 24.95
CA MET A 13 -14.29 -10.47 25.25
C MET A 13 -15.26 -10.21 24.10
N GLY A 14 -15.99 -11.25 23.70
CA GLY A 14 -17.15 -11.20 22.82
C GLY A 14 -18.39 -11.75 23.49
N GLU A 15 -19.51 -11.74 22.77
CA GLU A 15 -20.82 -12.20 23.27
C GLU A 15 -20.80 -13.68 23.68
N LYS A 16 -19.95 -14.50 23.04
CA LYS A 16 -19.83 -15.94 23.27
C LYS A 16 -18.61 -16.34 24.12
N GLY A 17 -17.96 -15.38 24.77
CA GLY A 17 -16.76 -15.60 25.58
C GLY A 17 -15.48 -14.99 24.97
N VAL A 18 -14.34 -15.61 25.26
CA VAL A 18 -13.03 -15.11 24.78
C VAL A 18 -12.95 -15.22 23.26
N GLN A 19 -12.51 -14.15 22.61
CA GLN A 19 -12.29 -14.07 21.17
C GLN A 19 -11.06 -13.23 20.84
N HIS A 20 -10.69 -13.20 19.56
CA HIS A 20 -9.49 -12.52 19.10
C HIS A 20 -9.85 -11.29 18.27
N GLY A 21 -9.09 -10.24 18.50
CA GLY A 21 -9.02 -9.03 17.70
C GLY A 21 -9.93 -7.91 18.07
N ARG A 22 -11.17 -7.98 17.60
CA ARG A 22 -12.16 -6.99 17.94
C ARG A 22 -13.01 -7.51 19.07
N GLY A 23 -13.19 -6.74 20.13
CA GLY A 23 -14.03 -7.10 21.27
C GLY A 23 -13.88 -6.14 22.43
N ALA A 24 -14.62 -6.38 23.51
CA ALA A 24 -14.49 -5.62 24.75
C ALA A 24 -13.15 -5.96 25.46
N PRO A 25 -12.67 -5.06 26.35
CA PRO A 25 -11.56 -5.38 27.25
C PRO A 25 -11.86 -6.66 28.06
N ASN A 26 -10.82 -7.47 28.28
CA ASN A 26 -10.87 -8.63 29.17
C ASN A 26 -10.09 -8.30 30.45
N ALA A 27 -10.70 -8.45 31.62
CA ALA A 27 -10.05 -8.18 32.90
C ALA A 27 -8.82 -9.08 33.15
N ALA A 28 -8.87 -10.33 32.66
CA ALA A 28 -7.78 -11.30 32.78
C ALA A 28 -6.80 -11.24 31.59
N GLN A 29 -6.88 -10.23 30.72
CA GLN A 29 -6.11 -10.19 29.47
C GLN A 29 -4.61 -10.33 29.69
N ILE A 30 -4.05 -9.63 30.69
CA ILE A 30 -2.63 -9.68 31.00
C ILE A 30 -2.22 -11.06 31.50
N ASP A 31 -3.03 -11.68 32.37
CA ASP A 31 -2.77 -13.02 32.89
C ASP A 31 -2.79 -14.08 31.78
N GLU A 32 -3.69 -13.95 30.79
CA GLU A 32 -3.70 -14.82 29.61
C GLU A 32 -2.43 -14.68 28.78
N TYR A 33 -1.95 -13.45 28.57
CA TYR A 33 -0.68 -13.23 27.89
C TYR A 33 0.49 -13.84 28.67
N ILE A 34 0.52 -13.69 30.00
CA ILE A 34 1.56 -14.31 30.84
C ILE A 34 1.53 -15.84 30.69
N ARG A 35 0.33 -16.45 30.78
CA ARG A 35 0.14 -17.90 30.58
C ARG A 35 0.61 -18.37 29.19
N ALA A 36 0.38 -17.55 28.16
CA ALA A 36 0.78 -17.84 26.79
C ALA A 36 2.25 -17.49 26.47
N GLY A 37 3.07 -17.12 27.47
CA GLY A 37 4.48 -16.80 27.26
C GLY A 37 4.75 -15.39 26.71
N GLY A 38 3.82 -14.47 26.93
CA GLY A 38 3.91 -13.06 26.54
C GLY A 38 3.46 -12.76 25.11
N PHE A 39 3.00 -13.75 24.36
CA PHE A 39 2.56 -13.58 22.97
C PHE A 39 1.21 -14.27 22.72
N HIS A 40 0.64 -13.98 21.55
CA HIS A 40 -0.56 -14.64 21.05
C HIS A 40 -0.38 -14.91 19.56
N VAL A 41 -0.76 -16.11 19.12
CA VAL A 41 -0.75 -16.50 17.71
C VAL A 41 -2.17 -16.76 17.26
N SER A 42 -2.55 -16.17 16.14
CA SER A 42 -3.75 -16.54 15.39
C SER A 42 -3.37 -16.76 13.94
N HIS A 43 -3.81 -17.88 13.39
CA HIS A 43 -3.59 -18.19 11.98
C HIS A 43 -4.62 -17.50 11.11
N ILE A 44 -4.18 -17.13 9.91
CA ILE A 44 -5.10 -16.77 8.84
C ILE A 44 -5.87 -18.04 8.41
N PRO A 45 -7.18 -17.94 8.07
CA PRO A 45 -7.91 -19.08 7.53
C PRO A 45 -7.25 -19.64 6.26
N ASP A 46 -7.28 -20.95 6.07
CA ASP A 46 -6.65 -21.61 4.92
C ASP A 46 -7.16 -21.07 3.58
N GLU A 47 -8.48 -20.86 3.49
CA GLU A 47 -9.14 -20.25 2.32
C GLU A 47 -8.73 -18.80 2.06
N ALA A 48 -8.13 -18.12 3.04
CA ALA A 48 -7.63 -16.75 2.96
C ALA A 48 -6.11 -16.67 2.74
N ALA A 49 -5.39 -17.81 2.67
CA ALA A 49 -3.93 -17.82 2.67
C ALA A 49 -3.27 -17.30 1.38
N TYR A 50 -4.00 -17.31 0.24
CA TYR A 50 -3.46 -16.97 -1.07
C TYR A 50 -4.28 -15.89 -1.79
N PHE A 51 -3.69 -15.27 -2.81
CA PHE A 51 -4.34 -14.26 -3.66
C PHE A 51 -5.00 -13.11 -2.87
N LYS A 52 -4.37 -12.67 -1.76
CA LYS A 52 -4.81 -11.55 -0.92
C LYS A 52 -5.48 -10.38 -1.68
N PRO A 53 -4.95 -9.89 -2.81
CA PRO A 53 -5.55 -8.78 -3.53
C PRO A 53 -7.00 -9.04 -4.00
N TRP A 54 -7.38 -10.29 -4.30
CA TRP A 54 -8.69 -10.66 -4.84
C TRP A 54 -9.42 -11.74 -4.03
N ASN A 55 -8.85 -12.18 -2.92
CA ASN A 55 -9.43 -13.23 -2.10
C ASN A 55 -10.51 -12.66 -1.17
N ARG A 56 -11.76 -13.11 -1.36
CA ARG A 56 -12.89 -12.63 -0.54
C ARG A 56 -12.77 -13.04 0.93
N ALA A 57 -12.35 -14.27 1.22
CA ALA A 57 -12.15 -14.74 2.59
C ALA A 57 -11.07 -13.91 3.31
N TYR A 58 -10.00 -13.54 2.60
CA TYR A 58 -8.98 -12.62 3.12
C TYR A 58 -9.59 -11.26 3.48
N GLN A 59 -10.34 -10.66 2.56
CA GLN A 59 -10.93 -9.33 2.73
C GLN A 59 -11.89 -9.30 3.92
N ASP A 60 -12.78 -10.28 4.03
CA ASP A 60 -13.75 -10.37 5.13
C ASP A 60 -13.05 -10.63 6.49
N TRP A 61 -12.04 -11.51 6.51
CA TRP A 61 -11.20 -11.73 7.69
C TRP A 61 -10.44 -10.46 8.11
N ALA A 62 -9.84 -9.74 7.16
CA ALA A 62 -9.10 -8.51 7.41
C ALA A 62 -9.99 -7.40 7.97
N VAL A 63 -11.23 -7.27 7.49
CA VAL A 63 -12.22 -6.34 8.05
C VAL A 63 -12.62 -6.72 9.47
N LYS A 64 -12.85 -8.02 9.73
CA LYS A 64 -13.17 -8.53 11.07
C LYS A 64 -12.07 -8.21 12.09
N LEU A 65 -10.81 -8.37 11.70
CA LEU A 65 -9.65 -8.01 12.54
C LEU A 65 -9.37 -6.49 12.54
N GLY A 66 -10.05 -5.73 11.70
CA GLY A 66 -9.92 -4.27 11.58
C GLY A 66 -8.69 -3.78 10.83
N LEU A 67 -7.99 -4.67 10.13
CA LEU A 67 -6.91 -4.34 9.19
C LEU A 67 -7.42 -3.49 8.02
N TYR A 68 -8.65 -3.76 7.56
CA TYR A 68 -9.38 -2.96 6.58
C TYR A 68 -10.68 -2.41 7.16
N ASP A 69 -11.17 -1.30 6.61
CA ASP A 69 -12.46 -0.69 6.99
C ASP A 69 -13.64 -1.41 6.36
N LYS A 70 -13.49 -1.84 5.12
CA LYS A 70 -14.44 -2.59 4.32
C LYS A 70 -13.67 -3.50 3.36
N PRO A 71 -14.32 -4.52 2.76
CA PRO A 71 -13.70 -5.27 1.68
C PRO A 71 -13.29 -4.33 0.56
N ASP A 72 -12.01 -4.35 0.19
CA ASP A 72 -11.45 -3.50 -0.85
C ASP A 72 -10.47 -4.33 -1.72
N PRO A 73 -11.01 -5.15 -2.64
CA PRO A 73 -10.20 -5.90 -3.58
C PRO A 73 -9.37 -4.96 -4.44
N TYR A 74 -8.15 -5.38 -4.78
CA TYR A 74 -7.22 -4.52 -5.48
C TYR A 74 -7.67 -4.38 -6.93
N LEU A 75 -7.85 -3.14 -7.37
CA LEU A 75 -8.08 -2.81 -8.77
C LEU A 75 -6.75 -2.49 -9.43
N ILE A 76 -6.32 -3.32 -10.40
CA ILE A 76 -5.20 -2.97 -11.27
C ILE A 76 -5.72 -2.03 -12.35
N GLN A 77 -5.33 -0.77 -12.28
CA GLN A 77 -5.59 0.21 -13.32
C GLN A 77 -4.36 0.28 -14.22
N LEU A 78 -4.50 -0.16 -15.47
CA LEU A 78 -3.46 0.04 -16.49
C LEU A 78 -3.43 1.48 -16.97
N TRP A 79 -4.60 2.14 -17.00
CA TRP A 79 -4.75 3.54 -17.36
C TRP A 79 -4.71 4.42 -16.12
N VAL A 80 -3.77 5.35 -16.08
CA VAL A 80 -3.63 6.32 -14.99
C VAL A 80 -4.20 7.66 -15.42
N GLU A 81 -5.49 7.87 -15.12
CA GLU A 81 -6.22 9.09 -15.48
C GLU A 81 -5.52 10.39 -15.01
N PRO A 82 -4.92 10.47 -13.80
CA PRO A 82 -4.12 11.63 -13.42
C PRO A 82 -3.00 11.96 -14.41
N LEU A 83 -2.27 10.95 -14.92
CA LEU A 83 -1.19 11.15 -15.89
C LEU A 83 -1.73 11.64 -17.24
N ARG A 84 -2.86 11.07 -17.71
CA ARG A 84 -3.52 11.57 -18.93
C ARG A 84 -3.83 13.06 -18.83
N ARG A 85 -4.32 13.54 -17.68
CA ARG A 85 -4.66 14.96 -17.49
C ARG A 85 -3.43 15.86 -17.60
N PHE A 86 -2.28 15.43 -17.08
CA PHE A 86 -1.03 16.17 -17.28
C PHE A 86 -0.61 16.19 -18.75
N GLN A 87 -0.71 15.05 -19.44
CA GLN A 87 -0.41 14.96 -20.86
C GLN A 87 -1.34 15.86 -21.71
N LEU A 88 -2.64 15.86 -21.42
CA LEU A 88 -3.63 16.76 -22.04
C LEU A 88 -3.28 18.24 -21.82
N ALA A 89 -2.85 18.61 -20.62
CA ALA A 89 -2.39 19.97 -20.33
C ALA A 89 -1.15 20.33 -21.19
N ALA A 90 -0.19 19.41 -21.35
CA ALA A 90 0.96 19.62 -22.23
C ALA A 90 0.56 19.71 -23.71
N GLU A 91 -0.50 19.02 -24.15
CA GLU A 91 -1.13 19.14 -25.47
C GLU A 91 -1.92 20.46 -25.66
N GLY A 92 -1.94 21.35 -24.67
CA GLY A 92 -2.67 22.62 -24.75
C GLY A 92 -4.16 22.52 -24.44
N LYS A 93 -4.61 21.41 -23.82
CA LYS A 93 -6.02 21.18 -23.49
C LYS A 93 -6.30 21.48 -22.02
N GLY A 94 -7.40 22.19 -21.77
CA GLY A 94 -7.85 22.53 -20.43
C GLY A 94 -7.25 23.83 -19.87
N PRO A 95 -7.82 24.34 -18.76
CA PRO A 95 -7.49 25.65 -18.22
C PRO A 95 -6.13 25.70 -17.51
N ALA A 96 -5.63 24.55 -17.04
CA ALA A 96 -4.32 24.44 -16.42
C ALA A 96 -3.29 24.06 -17.50
N GLN A 97 -2.21 24.84 -17.59
CA GLN A 97 -1.11 24.61 -18.52
C GLN A 97 0.19 24.40 -17.73
N PRO A 98 1.07 23.49 -18.15
CA PRO A 98 2.36 23.33 -17.50
C PRO A 98 3.28 24.52 -17.81
N PRO A 99 4.28 24.80 -16.95
CA PRO A 99 5.39 25.68 -17.31
C PRO A 99 6.06 25.22 -18.61
N GLU A 100 6.43 26.16 -19.47
CA GLU A 100 6.92 25.84 -20.81
C GLU A 100 8.16 24.92 -20.81
N HIS A 101 9.09 25.17 -19.88
CA HIS A 101 10.29 24.35 -19.72
C HIS A 101 10.03 22.89 -19.29
N LEU A 102 8.82 22.56 -18.82
CA LEU A 102 8.42 21.21 -18.42
C LEU A 102 7.46 20.55 -19.43
N ARG A 103 6.95 21.31 -20.41
CA ARG A 103 5.89 20.84 -21.31
C ARG A 103 6.32 19.58 -22.08
N ALA A 104 7.51 19.60 -22.68
CA ALA A 104 8.04 18.48 -23.43
C ALA A 104 8.27 17.24 -22.54
N GLN A 105 8.83 17.44 -21.34
CA GLN A 105 9.07 16.37 -20.37
C GLN A 105 7.76 15.70 -19.93
N ILE A 106 6.74 16.50 -19.60
CA ILE A 106 5.41 15.99 -19.23
C ILE A 106 4.80 15.19 -20.38
N HIS A 107 4.85 15.72 -21.60
CA HIS A 107 4.32 15.04 -22.77
C HIS A 107 5.00 13.67 -23.01
N HIS A 108 6.32 13.59 -22.80
CA HIS A 108 7.10 12.38 -23.06
C HIS A 108 6.98 11.32 -21.95
N THR A 109 6.79 11.70 -20.68
CA THR A 109 6.98 10.77 -19.55
C THR A 109 5.75 10.47 -18.72
N LEU A 110 4.69 11.28 -18.83
CA LEU A 110 3.44 11.07 -18.10
C LEU A 110 2.38 10.43 -18.99
N ASP A 111 2.76 9.39 -19.74
CA ASP A 111 1.80 8.60 -20.49
C ASP A 111 0.84 7.89 -19.51
N PRO A 112 -0.47 7.84 -19.81
CA PRO A 112 -1.41 7.13 -18.96
C PRO A 112 -1.22 5.62 -18.94
N LEU A 113 -0.49 5.05 -19.90
CA LEU A 113 -0.09 3.65 -19.89
C LEU A 113 1.38 3.51 -19.46
N PRO A 114 1.77 2.34 -18.93
CA PRO A 114 3.18 2.06 -18.67
C PRO A 114 4.00 2.21 -19.95
N LEU A 115 4.98 3.11 -19.91
CA LEU A 115 5.97 3.29 -20.96
C LEU A 115 7.38 3.15 -20.38
N TRP A 116 8.34 2.86 -21.24
CA TRP A 116 9.76 2.99 -20.92
C TRP A 116 10.30 4.29 -21.52
N TYR A 117 11.09 5.02 -20.74
CA TYR A 117 11.90 6.17 -21.18
C TYR A 117 13.25 6.13 -20.46
N ALA A 118 14.29 6.68 -21.08
CA ALA A 118 15.63 6.76 -20.48
C ALA A 118 15.66 7.78 -19.33
N PRO A 119 16.59 7.65 -18.36
CA PRO A 119 16.77 8.68 -17.32
C PRO A 119 17.04 10.05 -17.94
N PHE A 120 16.42 11.11 -17.42
CA PHE A 120 16.64 12.48 -17.92
C PHE A 120 18.10 12.96 -17.87
N LEU A 121 18.94 12.28 -17.08
CA LEU A 121 20.37 12.56 -17.01
C LEU A 121 21.06 12.28 -18.36
N ASP A 122 20.58 11.30 -19.12
CA ASP A 122 21.16 10.92 -20.41
C ASP A 122 20.96 12.02 -21.48
N ASP A 123 19.96 12.90 -21.30
CA ASP A 123 19.77 14.10 -22.13
C ASP A 123 20.67 15.27 -21.68
N ALA A 124 21.11 15.25 -20.42
CA ALA A 124 21.90 16.33 -19.80
C ALA A 124 23.42 16.07 -19.80
N ILE A 125 23.83 14.81 -19.93
CA ILE A 125 25.22 14.34 -19.86
C ILE A 125 25.43 13.31 -20.96
N ASP A 126 26.57 13.37 -21.67
CA ASP A 126 26.91 12.40 -22.71
C ASP A 126 27.14 10.99 -22.10
N PRO A 127 26.28 10.01 -22.40
CA PRO A 127 26.45 8.65 -21.90
C PRO A 127 27.70 7.95 -22.44
N ALA A 128 28.30 8.44 -23.54
CA ALA A 128 29.56 7.92 -24.06
C ALA A 128 30.77 8.40 -23.23
N GLU A 129 30.71 9.63 -22.71
CA GLU A 129 31.75 10.18 -21.82
C GLU A 129 31.61 9.60 -20.40
N TYR A 130 30.37 9.43 -19.91
CA TYR A 130 30.06 8.88 -18.59
C TYR A 130 29.20 7.61 -18.68
N PRO A 131 29.77 6.45 -19.08
CA PRO A 131 29.00 5.23 -19.36
C PRO A 131 28.53 4.48 -18.10
N ILE A 132 28.76 5.02 -16.90
CA ILE A 132 28.44 4.37 -15.62
C ILE A 132 27.31 5.11 -14.92
N HIS A 133 26.17 4.44 -14.73
CA HIS A 133 25.06 4.94 -13.93
C HIS A 133 25.21 4.53 -12.46
N ALA A 134 25.59 5.49 -11.60
CA ALA A 134 25.67 5.27 -10.16
C ALA A 134 24.28 5.41 -9.50
N LEU A 135 23.93 4.47 -8.62
CA LEU A 135 22.73 4.52 -7.79
C LEU A 135 23.13 4.65 -6.32
N THR A 136 22.63 5.67 -5.64
CA THR A 136 22.85 5.83 -4.19
C THR A 136 21.67 5.22 -3.43
N GLN A 137 21.97 4.26 -2.56
CA GLN A 137 20.99 3.65 -1.66
C GLN A 137 21.21 4.15 -0.24
N ARG A 138 20.13 4.25 0.54
CA ARG A 138 20.26 4.51 1.98
C ARG A 138 21.05 3.34 2.60
N PRO A 139 21.99 3.60 3.53
CA PRO A 139 22.61 2.52 4.28
C PRO A 139 21.55 1.65 4.94
N MET A 140 21.77 0.33 4.98
CA MET A 140 20.88 -0.54 5.76
C MET A 140 20.88 -0.06 7.21
N ALA A 141 19.68 0.00 7.81
CA ALA A 141 19.60 0.17 9.25
C ALA A 141 20.26 -1.07 9.88
N MET A 142 21.40 -0.86 10.56
CA MET A 142 22.08 -1.91 11.32
C MET A 142 21.39 -2.13 12.67
#